data_AF-A0A257LZF9-F1
#
_entry.id   AF-A0A257LZF9-F1
#
_cell.length_a   1.000
_cell.length_b   1.000
_cell.length_c   1.000
_cell.angle_alpha   90.00
_cell.angle_beta   90.00
_cell.angle_gamma   90.00
#
_symmetry.space_group_name_H-M   'P 1'
#
loop_
_entity.id
_entity.type
_entity.pdbx_description
1 polymer ?
#
loop_
_entity_poly.entity_id
_entity_poly.type
_entity_poly.pdbx_seq_one_letter_code
_entity_poly.pdbx_strand_id
1 'polypeptide(L)'
;AKSIFVTNRSYDRAVDLANEMGGSAVRFDDWQHVLEKVDVVISSTGAPHAIVTREHVEKARRARKYRPLFFIDIAVPRDIDPAVGEIEEVYLYDIDTLEQLAEEARVRRKRQIEDCEQIIQSELAKLNLPGT
;
A
#
# COMPACT_ATOMS: atom_id res chain seq x y z
N ALA A 1 -3.57 -5.40 -11.76
CA ALA A 1 -4.20 -6.40 -10.87
C ALA A 1 -4.95 -7.43 -11.72
N LYS A 2 -5.11 -8.68 -11.27
CA LYS A 2 -5.94 -9.68 -11.99
C LYS A 2 -7.45 -9.45 -11.78
N SER A 3 -7.83 -8.86 -10.65
CA SER A 3 -9.22 -8.47 -10.33
C SER A 3 -9.20 -7.34 -9.31
N ILE A 4 -10.18 -6.44 -9.37
CA ILE A 4 -10.37 -5.34 -8.40
C ILE A 4 -11.77 -5.46 -7.82
N PHE A 5 -11.88 -5.40 -6.49
CA PHE A 5 -13.14 -5.35 -5.78
C PHE A 5 -13.23 -4.03 -5.04
N VAL A 6 -14.37 -3.36 -5.12
CA VAL A 6 -14.61 -2.09 -4.46
C VAL A 6 -15.80 -2.23 -3.53
N THR A 7 -15.68 -1.70 -2.31
CA THR A 7 -16.77 -1.68 -1.34
C THR A 7 -16.87 -0.31 -0.70
N ASN A 8 -18.09 0.11 -0.40
CA ASN A 8 -18.38 1.40 0.24
C ASN A 8 -19.74 1.31 0.95
N ARG A 9 -19.91 2.06 2.05
CA ARG A 9 -21.20 2.18 2.76
C ARG A 9 -22.32 2.65 1.84
N SER A 10 -22.03 3.56 0.92
CA SER A 10 -22.91 3.88 -0.20
C SER A 10 -22.57 2.96 -1.37
N TYR A 11 -23.45 2.02 -1.67
CA TYR A 11 -23.19 1.03 -2.71
C TYR A 11 -23.03 1.67 -4.10
N ASP A 12 -23.77 2.73 -4.40
CA ASP A 12 -23.66 3.42 -5.69
C ASP A 12 -22.24 3.97 -5.90
N ARG A 13 -21.62 4.52 -4.86
CA ARG A 13 -20.20 4.95 -4.91
C ARG A 13 -19.23 3.78 -5.15
N ALA A 14 -19.54 2.60 -4.60
CA ALA A 14 -18.74 1.40 -4.87
C ALA A 14 -18.87 0.96 -6.34
N VAL A 15 -20.07 1.06 -6.91
CA VAL A 15 -20.35 0.78 -8.33
C VAL A 15 -19.61 1.75 -9.25
N ASP A 16 -19.70 3.05 -8.98
CA ASP A 16 -19.04 4.08 -9.79
C ASP A 16 -17.52 3.86 -9.84
N LEU A 17 -16.89 3.69 -8.68
CA LEU A 17 -15.44 3.48 -8.60
C LEU A 17 -15.04 2.10 -9.16
N ALA A 18 -15.85 1.05 -8.97
CA ALA A 18 -15.58 -0.24 -9.59
C ALA A 18 -15.60 -0.14 -11.12
N ASN A 19 -16.54 0.59 -11.71
CA ASN A 19 -16.63 0.78 -13.15
C ASN A 19 -15.41 1.53 -13.70
N GLU A 20 -14.99 2.60 -13.03
CA GLU A 20 -13.78 3.37 -13.39
C GLU A 20 -12.52 2.48 -13.40
N MET A 21 -12.42 1.58 -12.42
CA MET A 21 -11.26 0.70 -12.24
C MET A 21 -11.36 -0.61 -13.05
N GLY A 22 -12.45 -0.85 -13.77
CA GLY A 22 -12.72 -2.14 -14.45
C GLY A 22 -12.85 -3.32 -13.47
N GLY A 23 -13.35 -3.06 -12.27
CA GLY A 23 -13.52 -4.01 -11.18
C GLY A 23 -14.98 -4.42 -10.94
N SER A 24 -15.26 -4.92 -9.74
CA SER A 24 -16.59 -5.32 -9.31
C SER A 24 -16.95 -4.71 -7.96
N ALA A 25 -18.14 -4.12 -7.87
CA ALA A 25 -18.65 -3.61 -6.62
C ALA A 25 -19.17 -4.74 -5.73
N VAL A 26 -18.83 -4.67 -4.45
CA VAL A 26 -19.29 -5.58 -3.41
C VAL A 26 -20.06 -4.76 -2.37
N ARG A 27 -21.11 -5.33 -1.80
CA ARG A 27 -21.85 -4.70 -0.71
C ARG A 27 -20.93 -4.52 0.49
N PHE A 28 -21.14 -3.45 1.25
CA PHE A 28 -20.31 -3.16 2.43
C PHE A 28 -20.29 -4.35 3.38
N ASP A 29 -21.44 -4.91 3.71
CA ASP A 29 -21.54 -6.00 4.69
C ASP A 29 -20.85 -7.31 4.25
N ASP A 30 -20.50 -7.44 2.97
CA ASP A 30 -19.89 -8.64 2.39
C ASP A 30 -18.37 -8.54 2.22
N TRP A 31 -17.74 -7.41 2.58
CA TRP A 31 -16.31 -7.16 2.32
C TRP A 31 -15.39 -8.24 2.90
N GLN A 32 -15.77 -8.84 4.04
CA GLN A 32 -14.99 -9.87 4.72
C GLN A 32 -14.74 -11.11 3.85
N HIS A 33 -15.73 -11.53 3.05
CA HIS A 33 -15.59 -12.67 2.14
C HIS A 33 -14.63 -12.37 0.98
N VAL A 34 -14.44 -11.09 0.66
CA VAL A 34 -13.52 -10.66 -0.39
C VAL A 34 -12.06 -10.77 0.07
N LEU A 35 -11.79 -10.65 1.38
CA LEU A 35 -10.45 -10.86 1.93
C LEU A 35 -9.87 -12.23 1.53
N GLU A 36 -10.71 -13.25 1.38
CA GLU A 36 -10.29 -14.60 0.97
C GLU A 36 -9.75 -14.65 -0.46
N LYS A 37 -10.04 -13.63 -1.28
CA LYS A 37 -9.79 -13.62 -2.73
C LYS A 37 -8.72 -12.62 -3.17
N VAL A 38 -8.40 -11.63 -2.33
CA VAL A 38 -7.52 -10.49 -2.70
C VAL A 38 -6.16 -10.58 -2.03
N ASP A 39 -5.11 -10.11 -2.68
CA ASP A 39 -3.76 -10.13 -2.09
C ASP A 39 -3.38 -8.79 -1.43
N VAL A 40 -4.09 -7.74 -1.79
CA VAL A 40 -3.89 -6.37 -1.30
C VAL A 40 -5.25 -5.76 -0.97
N VAL A 41 -5.34 -5.10 0.18
CA VAL A 41 -6.49 -4.33 0.64
C VAL A 41 -6.04 -2.89 0.81
N ILE A 42 -6.78 -1.96 0.24
CA ILE A 42 -6.57 -0.52 0.42
C ILE A 42 -7.80 0.03 1.14
N SER A 43 -7.60 0.69 2.28
CA SER A 43 -8.68 1.25 3.09
C SER A 43 -8.55 2.76 3.21
N SER A 44 -9.66 3.46 2.97
CA SER A 44 -9.77 4.92 3.05
C SER A 44 -11.22 5.31 3.34
N THR A 45 -11.76 4.83 4.45
CA THR A 45 -13.11 5.16 4.86
C THR A 45 -13.13 6.37 5.80
N GLY A 46 -14.32 6.97 5.95
CA GLY A 46 -14.56 8.02 6.95
C GLY A 46 -15.09 7.47 8.28
N ALA A 47 -14.82 6.21 8.61
CA ALA A 47 -15.32 5.62 9.85
C ALA A 47 -14.58 6.21 11.07
N PRO A 48 -15.29 6.47 12.19
CA PRO A 48 -14.65 6.96 13.41
C PRO A 48 -13.96 5.85 14.21
N HIS A 49 -14.02 4.60 13.75
CA HIS A 49 -13.47 3.41 14.40
C HIS A 49 -12.94 2.44 13.36
N ALA A 50 -12.00 1.59 13.76
CA ALA A 50 -11.48 0.53 12.92
C ALA A 50 -12.59 -0.44 12.48
N ILE A 51 -12.64 -0.72 11.18
CA ILE A 51 -13.57 -1.64 10.52
C ILE A 51 -12.94 -3.03 10.39
N VAL A 52 -11.63 -3.08 10.13
CA VAL A 52 -10.88 -4.32 9.97
C VAL A 52 -10.21 -4.66 11.29
N THR A 53 -10.67 -5.75 11.91
CA THR A 53 -10.14 -6.26 13.18
C THR A 53 -9.25 -7.48 12.96
N ARG A 54 -8.44 -7.81 13.98
CA ARG A 54 -7.62 -9.02 13.98
C ARG A 54 -8.44 -10.29 13.69
N GLU A 55 -9.64 -10.41 14.25
CA GLU A 55 -10.52 -11.57 14.06
C GLU A 55 -10.92 -11.76 12.60
N HIS A 56 -11.32 -10.68 11.91
CA HIS A 56 -11.67 -10.72 10.50
C HIS A 56 -10.52 -11.26 9.65
N VAL A 57 -9.31 -10.77 9.93
CA VAL A 57 -8.11 -11.13 9.17
C VAL A 57 -7.65 -12.55 9.46
N GLU A 58 -7.68 -13.01 10.72
CA GLU A 58 -7.34 -14.38 11.07
C GLU A 58 -8.28 -15.41 10.42
N LYS A 59 -9.58 -15.09 10.33
CA LYS A 59 -10.55 -15.93 9.63
C LYS A 59 -10.20 -16.04 8.14
N ALA A 60 -9.94 -14.90 7.48
CA ALA A 60 -9.57 -14.88 6.07
C ALA A 60 -8.22 -15.58 5.82
N ARG A 61 -7.22 -15.36 6.67
CA ARG A 61 -5.89 -15.98 6.58
C ARG A 61 -5.97 -17.50 6.55
N ARG A 62 -6.80 -18.10 7.41
CA ARG A 62 -7.05 -19.56 7.40
C ARG A 62 -7.68 -20.03 6.09
N ALA A 63 -8.72 -19.34 5.60
CA ALA A 63 -9.37 -19.67 4.33
C ALA A 63 -8.43 -19.56 3.12
N ARG A 64 -7.48 -18.62 3.18
CA ARG A 64 -6.45 -18.37 2.16
C ARG A 64 -5.27 -19.33 2.22
N LYS A 65 -5.29 -20.33 3.12
CA LYS A 65 -4.14 -21.22 3.37
C LYS A 65 -2.86 -20.43 3.67
N TYR A 66 -2.98 -19.36 4.46
CA TYR A 66 -1.87 -18.53 4.93
C TYR A 66 -1.10 -17.80 3.82
N ARG A 67 -1.69 -17.63 2.63
CA ARG A 67 -1.09 -16.80 1.59
C ARG A 67 -1.03 -15.33 2.03
N PRO A 68 0.10 -14.62 1.77
CA PRO A 68 0.28 -13.24 2.22
C PRO A 68 -0.90 -12.31 1.93
N LEU A 69 -1.14 -11.39 2.86
CA LEU A 69 -2.17 -10.36 2.73
C LEU A 69 -1.60 -9.00 3.13
N PHE A 70 -1.62 -8.07 2.18
CA PHE A 70 -1.13 -6.71 2.38
C PHE A 70 -2.30 -5.77 2.65
N PHE A 71 -2.14 -4.91 3.64
CA PHE A 71 -3.05 -3.85 3.99
C PHE A 71 -2.35 -2.50 3.82
N ILE A 72 -3.04 -1.58 3.16
CA ILE A 72 -2.62 -0.18 3.00
C ILE A 72 -3.74 0.67 3.61
N ASP A 73 -3.51 1.21 4.80
CA ASP A 73 -4.45 2.07 5.52
C ASP A 73 -4.09 3.54 5.32
N ILE A 74 -4.88 4.23 4.52
CA ILE A 74 -4.74 5.67 4.26
C ILE A 74 -5.87 6.48 4.92
N ALA A 75 -6.60 5.90 5.88
CA ALA A 75 -7.66 6.58 6.61
C ALA A 75 -7.17 7.30 7.87
N VAL A 76 -7.83 8.41 8.21
CA VAL A 76 -7.61 9.15 9.46
C VAL A 76 -8.98 9.56 10.03
N PRO A 77 -9.45 8.98 11.15
CA PRO A 77 -8.83 7.89 11.94
C PRO A 77 -8.65 6.58 11.15
N ARG A 78 -7.76 5.70 11.63
CA ARG A 78 -7.42 4.42 10.97
C ARG A 78 -8.62 3.51 10.82
N ASP A 79 -8.70 2.85 9.66
CA ASP A 79 -9.71 1.83 9.37
C ASP A 79 -9.31 0.46 9.89
N ILE A 80 -8.01 0.24 10.08
CA ILE A 80 -7.46 -1.07 10.40
C ILE A 80 -6.86 -1.02 11.80
N ASP A 81 -7.28 -1.96 12.64
CA ASP A 81 -6.71 -2.13 13.97
C ASP A 81 -5.20 -2.45 13.85
N PRO A 82 -4.30 -1.72 14.53
CA PRO A 82 -2.86 -1.99 14.52
C PRO A 82 -2.49 -3.44 14.86
N ALA A 83 -3.30 -4.12 15.68
CA ALA A 83 -3.08 -5.54 16.03
C ALA A 83 -3.17 -6.50 14.83
N VAL A 84 -3.69 -6.04 13.68
CA VAL A 84 -3.66 -6.78 12.41
C VAL A 84 -2.23 -6.93 11.88
N GLY A 85 -1.36 -5.93 12.09
CA GLY A 85 0.04 -5.95 11.65
C GLY A 85 0.92 -6.94 12.41
N GLU A 86 0.43 -7.50 13.51
CA GLU A 86 1.13 -8.51 14.32
C GLU A 86 0.81 -9.96 13.89
N ILE A 87 -0.04 -10.15 12.88
CA ILE A 87 -0.39 -11.48 12.37
C ILE A 87 0.68 -11.92 11.37
N GLU A 88 1.17 -13.16 11.49
CA GLU A 88 2.10 -13.74 10.51
C GLU A 88 1.50 -13.77 9.09
N GLU A 89 2.33 -13.47 8.09
CA GLU A 89 1.93 -13.35 6.67
C GLU A 89 0.92 -12.22 6.40
N VAL A 90 0.78 -11.28 7.33
CA VAL A 90 0.01 -10.05 7.18
C VAL A 90 0.95 -8.85 7.30
N TYR A 91 0.84 -7.93 6.35
CA TYR A 91 1.67 -6.73 6.31
C TYR A 91 0.75 -5.51 6.30
N LEU A 92 0.87 -4.66 7.32
CA LEU A 92 0.10 -3.43 7.45
C LEU A 92 1.02 -2.22 7.21
N TYR A 93 0.68 -1.43 6.21
CA TYR A 93 1.30 -0.15 5.92
C TYR A 93 0.26 0.95 6.12
N ASP A 94 0.59 1.91 6.96
CA ASP A 94 -0.23 3.10 7.17
C ASP A 94 0.39 4.32 6.48
N ILE A 95 -0.32 5.45 6.49
CA ILE A 95 0.17 6.70 5.91
C ILE A 95 1.54 7.12 6.46
N ASP A 96 1.76 6.97 7.77
CA ASP A 96 3.02 7.34 8.43
C ASP A 96 4.20 6.47 7.91
N THR A 97 3.96 5.17 7.78
CA THR A 97 4.94 4.21 7.25
C THR A 97 5.28 4.51 5.79
N LEU A 98 4.26 4.87 4.99
CA LEU A 98 4.47 5.24 3.59
C LEU A 98 5.27 6.54 3.46
N GLU A 99 5.05 7.52 4.34
CA GLU A 99 5.83 8.76 4.40
C GLU A 99 7.30 8.48 4.75
N GLN A 100 7.56 7.62 5.73
CA GLN A 100 8.92 7.23 6.09
C GLN A 100 9.65 6.55 4.92
N LEU A 101 8.99 5.60 4.25
CA LEU A 101 9.56 4.91 3.08
C LEU A 101 9.84 5.90 1.93
N ALA A 102 8.97 6.88 1.73
CA ALA A 102 9.17 7.92 0.72
C ALA A 102 10.39 8.79 1.04
N GLU A 103 10.59 9.18 2.31
CA GLU A 103 11.75 9.98 2.71
C GLU A 103 13.05 9.16 2.60
N GLU A 104 13.05 7.89 3.02
CA GLU A 104 14.20 7.00 2.83
C GLU A 104 14.58 6.86 1.34
N ALA A 105 13.59 6.73 0.46
CA ALA A 105 13.81 6.70 -0.98
C ALA A 105 14.37 8.04 -1.51
N ARG A 106 13.91 9.17 -0.96
CA ARG A 106 14.40 10.52 -1.32
C ARG A 106 15.86 10.71 -0.92
N VAL A 107 16.22 10.32 0.29
CA VAL A 107 17.61 10.35 0.80
C VAL A 107 18.52 9.48 -0.05
N ARG A 108 18.07 8.26 -0.38
CA ARG A 108 18.82 7.35 -1.25
C ARG A 108 19.06 7.95 -2.64
N ARG A 109 18.04 8.56 -3.24
CA ARG A 109 18.16 9.23 -4.54
C ARG A 109 19.15 10.39 -4.50
N LYS A 110 19.15 11.19 -3.42
CA LYS A 110 20.12 12.28 -3.24
C LYS A 110 21.57 11.76 -3.22
N ARG A 111 21.82 10.68 -2.48
CA ARG A 111 23.15 10.05 -2.43
C ARG A 111 23.62 9.55 -3.80
N GLN A 112 22.72 8.96 -4.59
CA GLN A 112 23.07 8.51 -5.95
C GLN A 112 23.48 9.65 -6.87
N ILE A 113 22.92 10.85 -6.70
CA ILE A 113 23.33 12.05 -7.44
C ILE A 113 24.75 12.45 -7.05
N GLU A 114 25.03 12.50 -5.74
CA GLU A 114 26.37 12.83 -5.22
C GLU A 114 27.43 11.84 -5.75
N ASP A 115 27.10 10.53 -5.78
CA ASP A 115 27.99 9.50 -6.35
C ASP A 115 28.22 9.72 -7.86
N CYS A 116 27.19 10.09 -8.62
CA CYS A 116 27.32 10.40 -10.05
C CYS A 116 28.18 11.64 -10.31
N GLU A 117 28.03 12.70 -9.51
CA GLU A 117 28.84 13.92 -9.61
C GLU A 117 30.33 13.61 -9.40
N GLN A 118 30.65 12.73 -8.44
CA GLN A 118 32.04 12.28 -8.21
C GLN A 118 32.61 11.52 -9.42
N ILE A 119 31.81 10.65 -10.05
CA ILE A 119 32.20 9.95 -11.28
C ILE A 119 32.48 10.96 -12.39
N ILE A 120 31.58 11.92 -12.63
CA ILE A 120 31.75 12.96 -13.66
C ILE A 120 33.03 13.76 -13.40
N GLN A 121 33.27 14.18 -12.16
CA GLN A 121 34.46 14.96 -11.81
C GLN A 121 35.75 14.16 -11.99
N SER A 122 35.75 12.87 -11.63
CA SER A 122 36.86 11.95 -11.88
C SER A 122 37.16 11.81 -13.37
N GLU A 123 36.13 11.63 -14.20
CA GLU A 123 36.31 11.53 -15.66
C GLU A 123 36.78 12.84 -16.29
N LEU A 124 36.26 14.00 -15.86
CA LEU A 124 36.74 15.31 -16.31
C LEU A 124 38.22 15.53 -15.98
N ALA A 125 38.67 15.12 -14.78
CA ALA A 125 40.06 15.21 -14.39
C ALA A 125 40.97 14.29 -15.22
N LYS A 126 40.51 13.09 -15.59
CA LYS A 126 41.24 12.18 -16.49
C LYS A 126 41.33 12.71 -17.92
N LEU A 127 40.28 13.41 -18.37
CA LEU A 127 40.19 13.94 -19.73
C LEU A 127 41.18 15.08 -19.99
N ASN A 128 41.69 15.76 -18.96
CA ASN A 128 42.76 16.78 -18.99
C ASN A 128 42.92 17.43 -20.37
N LEU A 129 41.84 18.03 -20.87
CA LEU A 129 41.84 18.73 -22.15
C LEU A 129 42.81 19.90 -21.99
N PRO A 130 43.95 19.92 -22.71
CA PRO A 130 44.83 21.06 -22.67
C PRO A 130 44.12 22.21 -23.38
N GLY A 131 43.69 23.22 -22.62
CA GLY A 131 43.23 24.50 -23.16
C GLY A 131 41.75 24.84 -22.93
N THR A 132 41.43 25.31 -21.72
CA THR A 132 40.69 26.56 -21.52
C THR A 132 41.43 27.39 -20.49
#